data_AF-A0A1F4DCA8-F1
#
_entry.id   AF-A0A1F4DCA8-F1
#
_cell.length_a   1.000
_cell.length_b   1.000
_cell.length_c   1.000
_cell.angle_alpha   90.00
_cell.angle_beta   90.00
_cell.angle_gamma   90.00
#
_symmetry.space_group_name_H-M   'P 1'
#
loop_
_entity.id
_entity.type
_entity.pdbx_description
1 polymer ?
#
loop_
_entity_poly.entity_id
_entity_poly.type
_entity_poly.pdbx_seq_one_letter_code
_entity_poly.pdbx_strand_id
1 'polypeptide(L)'
;MFPVATECRSVSSSPVSFRAANPDWIGEHAAMAEQPSEIVNAAARENIRTGSSAEAIRLAFLDNLFYVQGRFLEVASIDDQYKALAYTIRDRLLHRWVSTVQTYQRTNPRTVCYLSAEYLPGPFLGSNLLSLGIKENTREALAGLGIDLDALIGYEDEPGLGNGGLGRLAACFMDSLATLQIPAVGYGIRY
;
A
#
# COMPACT_ATOMS: atom_id res chain seq x y z
N MET A 1 14.51 -0.35 -5.04
CA MET A 1 13.92 0.98 -5.23
C MET A 1 12.75 0.82 -6.18
N PHE A 2 11.51 0.86 -5.70
CA PHE A 2 10.31 0.64 -6.53
C PHE A 2 9.66 2.01 -6.84
N PRO A 3 9.46 2.38 -8.11
CA PRO A 3 8.76 3.61 -8.47
C PRO A 3 7.25 3.50 -8.21
N VAL A 4 6.66 4.62 -7.77
CA VAL A 4 5.27 4.74 -7.34
C VAL A 4 4.38 5.03 -8.56
N ALA A 5 3.27 4.28 -8.71
CA ALA A 5 2.26 4.48 -9.74
C ALA A 5 1.11 5.37 -9.23
N THR A 6 0.58 6.24 -10.11
CA THR A 6 -0.66 7.02 -9.89
C THR A 6 -1.72 6.60 -10.92
N GLU A 7 -2.95 6.44 -10.45
CA GLU A 7 -4.09 5.85 -11.18
C GLU A 7 -4.84 6.89 -12.05
N CYS A 8 -5.23 6.53 -13.28
CA CYS A 8 -5.99 7.37 -14.20
C CYS A 8 -7.47 6.95 -14.19
N ARG A 9 -8.38 7.80 -13.67
CA ARG A 9 -9.82 7.48 -13.58
C ARG A 9 -10.57 7.84 -14.87
N SER A 10 -11.23 6.87 -15.49
CA SER A 10 -12.25 7.09 -16.52
C SER A 10 -13.65 7.16 -15.91
N VAL A 11 -14.40 8.21 -16.25
CA VAL A 11 -15.78 8.47 -15.83
C VAL A 11 -16.75 7.56 -16.61
N SER A 12 -17.69 6.90 -15.93
CA SER A 12 -18.83 6.24 -16.58
C SER A 12 -20.16 6.74 -16.01
N SER A 13 -21.11 6.96 -16.91
CA SER A 13 -22.43 7.60 -16.73
C SER A 13 -23.52 6.57 -16.42
N SER A 14 -24.33 6.81 -15.38
CA SER A 14 -25.62 6.16 -15.10
C SER A 14 -26.79 6.91 -15.78
N PRO A 15 -28.08 6.52 -15.66
CA PRO A 15 -28.70 5.21 -15.40
C PRO A 15 -29.87 4.89 -16.39
N VAL A 16 -30.46 3.68 -16.35
CA VAL A 16 -31.80 3.43 -16.91
C VAL A 16 -32.68 2.74 -15.87
N SER A 17 -33.86 3.32 -15.67
CA SER A 17 -34.93 2.95 -14.75
C SER A 17 -35.91 1.95 -15.38
N PHE A 18 -36.56 1.11 -14.56
CA PHE A 18 -37.88 0.59 -14.93
C PHE A 18 -38.79 0.43 -13.70
N ARG A 19 -40.07 0.73 -13.96
CA ARG A 19 -41.17 1.03 -13.02
C ARG A 19 -41.77 -0.22 -12.36
N ALA A 20 -42.40 0.07 -11.22
CA ALA A 20 -43.13 -0.80 -10.31
C ALA A 20 -44.34 -1.53 -10.92
N ALA A 21 -44.67 -2.68 -10.32
CA ALA A 21 -46.02 -3.20 -10.21
C ALA A 21 -46.17 -3.91 -8.84
N ASN A 22 -47.12 -3.42 -8.04
CA ASN A 22 -47.78 -4.13 -6.94
C ASN A 22 -49.28 -3.87 -7.17
N PRO A 23 -50.21 -4.79 -6.82
CA PRO A 23 -50.64 -4.81 -5.42
C PRO A 23 -51.23 -6.15 -4.89
N ASP A 24 -51.52 -6.12 -3.59
CA ASP A 24 -52.55 -6.88 -2.85
C ASP A 24 -52.28 -8.30 -2.37
N TRP A 25 -51.77 -8.42 -1.13
CA TRP A 25 -52.24 -9.41 -0.15
C TRP A 25 -52.26 -8.80 1.26
N ILE A 26 -53.47 -8.64 1.81
CA ILE A 26 -53.76 -8.22 3.19
C ILE A 26 -53.63 -9.45 4.10
N GLY A 27 -52.83 -9.34 5.17
CA GLY A 27 -52.67 -10.39 6.17
C GLY A 27 -51.75 -9.96 7.32
N GLU A 28 -52.39 -9.59 8.42
CA GLU A 28 -51.86 -8.97 9.62
C GLU A 28 -50.95 -9.90 10.44
N HIS A 29 -49.64 -9.62 10.47
CA HIS A 29 -48.72 -10.02 11.54
C HIS A 29 -47.58 -9.00 11.65
N ALA A 30 -47.77 -8.02 12.54
CA ALA A 30 -46.69 -7.15 12.98
C ALA A 30 -45.70 -7.96 13.83
N ALA A 31 -44.55 -8.31 13.26
CA ALA A 31 -43.42 -8.84 14.02
C ALA A 31 -42.09 -8.40 13.38
N MET A 32 -41.37 -7.57 14.13
CA MET A 32 -39.92 -7.32 14.08
C MET A 32 -39.34 -6.82 12.76
N ALA A 33 -39.22 -5.49 12.71
CA ALA A 33 -38.31 -4.78 11.84
C ALA A 33 -36.83 -5.13 12.10
N GLU A 34 -36.10 -5.17 10.99
CA GLU A 34 -34.66 -4.93 10.83
C GLU A 34 -33.66 -5.97 11.36
N GLN A 35 -33.28 -6.91 10.48
CA GLN A 35 -31.88 -7.31 10.33
C GLN A 35 -31.44 -7.25 8.87
N PRO A 36 -30.88 -6.12 8.42
CA PRO A 36 -30.01 -6.11 7.24
C PRO A 36 -28.72 -5.31 7.47
N SER A 37 -28.02 -5.50 8.61
CA SER A 37 -26.74 -4.81 8.87
C SER A 37 -25.49 -5.65 8.54
N GLU A 38 -25.57 -6.97 8.50
CA GLU A 38 -24.41 -7.83 8.19
C GLU A 38 -24.15 -7.99 6.69
N ILE A 39 -25.20 -8.01 5.86
CA ILE A 39 -25.08 -8.25 4.41
C ILE A 39 -24.49 -7.03 3.68
N VAL A 40 -24.73 -5.81 4.19
CA VAL A 40 -24.22 -4.56 3.60
C VAL A 40 -22.71 -4.39 3.87
N ASN A 41 -22.18 -5.04 4.91
CA ASN A 41 -20.77 -4.92 5.33
C ASN A 41 -19.80 -5.85 4.57
N ALA A 42 -20.29 -6.82 3.79
CA ALA A 42 -19.41 -7.74 3.06
C ALA A 42 -18.87 -7.14 1.74
N ALA A 43 -19.63 -6.25 1.11
CA ALA A 43 -19.31 -5.68 -0.21
C ALA A 43 -18.33 -4.49 -0.17
N ALA A 44 -18.11 -3.89 1.00
CA ALA A 44 -17.28 -2.70 1.19
C ALA A 44 -15.96 -2.97 1.95
N ARG A 45 -15.56 -4.24 2.09
CA ARG A 45 -14.27 -4.56 2.71
C ARG A 45 -13.15 -4.32 1.70
N GLU A 46 -12.28 -3.37 2.01
CA GLU A 46 -11.06 -3.17 1.23
C GLU A 46 -10.24 -4.47 1.17
N ASN A 47 -9.52 -4.66 0.07
CA ASN A 47 -8.59 -5.79 -0.06
C ASN A 47 -7.52 -5.69 1.04
N ILE A 48 -7.35 -6.73 1.85
CA ILE A 48 -6.41 -6.73 2.98
C ILE A 48 -4.99 -6.38 2.51
N ARG A 49 -4.52 -6.99 1.42
CA ARG A 49 -3.14 -6.84 0.91
C ARG A 49 -2.85 -5.45 0.34
N THR A 50 -3.85 -4.78 -0.25
CA THR A 50 -3.63 -3.55 -1.02
C THR A 50 -4.42 -2.33 -0.53
N GLY A 51 -5.39 -2.51 0.37
CA GLY A 51 -6.25 -1.47 0.93
C GLY A 51 -5.47 -0.45 1.76
N SER A 52 -5.95 0.78 1.84
CA SER A 52 -5.26 1.86 2.54
C SER A 52 -5.83 2.17 3.92
N SER A 53 -7.03 1.67 4.24
CA SER A 53 -7.66 1.87 5.56
C SER A 53 -6.82 1.30 6.71
N ALA A 54 -6.97 1.89 7.90
CA ALA A 54 -6.30 1.41 9.10
C ALA A 54 -6.64 -0.06 9.38
N GLU A 55 -7.90 -0.45 9.19
CA GLU A 55 -8.33 -1.84 9.37
C GLU A 55 -7.68 -2.81 8.38
N ALA A 56 -7.65 -2.47 7.07
CA ALA A 56 -6.98 -3.32 6.08
C ALA A 56 -5.47 -3.45 6.36
N ILE A 57 -4.83 -2.36 6.80
CA ILE A 57 -3.41 -2.37 7.18
C ILE A 57 -3.19 -3.23 8.43
N ARG A 58 -4.02 -3.10 9.45
CA ARG A 58 -3.95 -3.89 10.69
C ARG A 58 -4.05 -5.39 10.40
N LEU A 59 -5.04 -5.77 9.59
CA LEU A 59 -5.23 -7.17 9.18
C LEU A 59 -4.03 -7.68 8.36
N ALA A 60 -3.53 -6.90 7.41
CA ALA A 60 -2.37 -7.29 6.61
C ALA A 60 -1.08 -7.41 7.44
N PHE A 61 -0.91 -6.53 8.42
CA PHE A 61 0.20 -6.60 9.37
C PHE A 61 0.16 -7.90 10.18
N LEU A 62 -0.99 -8.23 10.77
CA LEU A 62 -1.18 -9.47 11.52
C LEU A 62 -0.98 -10.71 10.65
N ASP A 63 -1.53 -10.70 9.43
CA ASP A 63 -1.32 -11.78 8.45
C ASP A 63 0.16 -11.96 8.11
N ASN A 64 0.90 -10.88 7.86
CA ASN A 64 2.32 -10.98 7.56
C ASN A 64 3.16 -11.38 8.77
N LEU A 65 2.80 -10.91 9.98
CA LEU A 65 3.44 -11.36 11.22
C LEU A 65 3.26 -12.87 11.42
N PHE A 66 2.05 -13.38 11.18
CA PHE A 66 1.74 -14.79 11.36
C PHE A 66 2.30 -15.66 10.23
N TYR A 67 1.91 -15.40 8.98
CA TYR A 67 2.22 -16.28 7.85
C TYR A 67 3.61 -16.08 7.25
N VAL A 68 4.19 -14.88 7.36
CA VAL A 68 5.52 -14.59 6.80
C VAL A 68 6.61 -14.64 7.87
N GLN A 69 6.37 -14.12 9.07
CA GLN A 69 7.35 -14.20 10.17
C GLN A 69 7.19 -15.44 11.05
N GLY A 70 6.04 -16.13 11.04
CA GLY A 70 5.81 -17.25 11.94
C GLY A 70 5.80 -16.81 13.41
N ARG A 71 5.23 -15.62 13.68
CA ARG A 71 5.16 -14.99 14.99
C ARG A 71 3.74 -14.51 15.28
N PHE A 72 3.46 -14.28 16.55
CA PHE A 72 2.24 -13.65 17.02
C PHE A 72 2.62 -12.48 17.93
N LEU A 73 1.69 -11.55 18.14
CA LEU A 73 1.96 -10.22 18.67
C LEU A 73 2.69 -10.24 20.02
N GLU A 74 2.30 -11.15 20.91
CA GLU A 74 2.76 -11.27 22.28
C GLU A 74 4.23 -11.70 22.41
N VAL A 75 4.79 -12.36 21.39
CA VAL A 75 6.19 -12.81 21.35
C VAL A 75 7.03 -12.12 20.27
N ALA A 76 6.40 -11.25 19.48
CA ALA A 76 7.06 -10.59 18.36
C ALA A 76 8.07 -9.54 18.87
N SER A 77 9.33 -9.72 18.52
CA SER A 77 10.38 -8.72 18.76
C SER A 77 10.17 -7.48 17.87
N ILE A 78 10.89 -6.40 18.15
CA ILE A 78 10.87 -5.20 17.29
C ILE A 78 11.29 -5.53 15.84
N ASP A 79 12.20 -6.48 15.65
CA ASP A 79 12.63 -6.95 14.33
C ASP A 79 11.51 -7.67 13.58
N ASP A 80 10.77 -8.55 14.28
CA ASP A 80 9.62 -9.27 13.71
C ASP A 80 8.51 -8.28 13.31
N GLN A 81 8.23 -7.30 14.17
CA GLN A 81 7.24 -6.25 13.92
C GLN A 81 7.65 -5.36 12.74
N TYR A 82 8.91 -4.92 12.71
CA TYR A 82 9.47 -4.15 11.60
C TYR A 82 9.33 -4.91 10.27
N LYS A 83 9.75 -6.18 10.22
CA LYS A 83 9.65 -7.01 9.01
C LYS A 83 8.20 -7.23 8.59
N ALA A 84 7.30 -7.51 9.52
CA ALA A 84 5.87 -7.66 9.23
C ALA A 84 5.28 -6.38 8.60
N LEU A 85 5.65 -5.20 9.13
CA LEU A 85 5.25 -3.92 8.55
C LEU A 85 5.87 -3.68 7.18
N ALA A 86 7.16 -3.97 7.01
CA ALA A 86 7.86 -3.85 5.74
C ALA A 86 7.20 -4.70 4.64
N TYR A 87 6.79 -5.95 4.95
CA TYR A 87 6.02 -6.78 4.02
C TYR A 87 4.64 -6.22 3.71
N THR A 88 3.97 -5.67 4.71
CA THR A 88 2.65 -5.03 4.55
C THR A 88 2.70 -3.84 3.59
N ILE A 89 3.74 -3.00 3.70
CA ILE A 89 3.97 -1.88 2.78
C ILE A 89 4.40 -2.39 1.39
N ARG A 90 5.26 -3.41 1.35
CA ARG A 90 5.75 -4.00 0.10
C ARG A 90 4.62 -4.51 -0.79
N ASP A 91 3.59 -5.14 -0.24
CA ASP A 91 2.47 -5.68 -1.03
C ASP A 91 1.75 -4.57 -1.83
N ARG A 92 1.57 -3.39 -1.22
CA ARG A 92 0.98 -2.20 -1.85
C ARG A 92 1.89 -1.63 -2.94
N LEU A 93 3.19 -1.56 -2.68
CA LEU A 93 4.19 -1.11 -3.67
C LEU A 93 4.27 -2.08 -4.86
N LEU A 94 4.25 -3.39 -4.62
CA LEU A 94 4.30 -4.41 -5.66
C LEU A 94 3.07 -4.33 -6.57
N HIS A 95 1.88 -4.13 -6.01
CA HIS A 95 0.68 -3.92 -6.80
C HIS A 95 0.82 -2.72 -7.76
N ARG A 96 1.31 -1.58 -7.26
CA ARG A 96 1.58 -0.38 -8.09
C ARG A 96 2.68 -0.64 -9.14
N TRP A 97 3.76 -1.29 -8.75
CA TRP A 97 4.89 -1.61 -9.63
C TRP A 97 4.48 -2.51 -10.81
N VAL A 98 3.71 -3.59 -10.55
CA VAL A 98 3.23 -4.50 -11.60
C VAL A 98 2.38 -3.73 -12.61
N SER A 99 1.48 -2.85 -12.15
CA SER A 99 0.68 -1.99 -13.02
C SER A 99 1.52 -1.04 -13.88
N THR A 100 2.59 -0.46 -13.31
CA THR A 100 3.55 0.37 -14.07
C THR A 100 4.25 -0.45 -15.16
N VAL A 101 4.76 -1.63 -14.83
CA VAL A 101 5.46 -2.50 -15.79
C VAL A 101 4.52 -2.94 -16.92
N GLN A 102 3.28 -3.33 -16.60
CA GLN A 102 2.28 -3.66 -17.62
C GLN A 102 1.98 -2.47 -18.53
N THR A 103 1.90 -1.27 -17.97
CA THR A 103 1.71 -0.04 -18.76
C THR A 103 2.88 0.19 -19.70
N TYR A 104 4.12 0.08 -19.22
CA TYR A 104 5.32 0.27 -20.05
C TYR A 104 5.43 -0.77 -21.16
N GLN A 105 5.05 -2.03 -20.90
CA GLN A 105 5.00 -3.06 -21.94
C GLN A 105 3.98 -2.73 -23.04
N ARG A 106 2.82 -2.17 -22.67
CA ARG A 106 1.75 -1.83 -23.62
C ARG A 106 2.05 -0.57 -24.43
N THR A 107 2.62 0.46 -23.80
CA THR A 107 2.85 1.76 -24.44
C THR A 107 4.24 1.90 -25.07
N ASN A 108 5.19 1.03 -24.67
CA ASN A 108 6.57 1.02 -25.10
C ASN A 108 7.22 2.42 -25.13
N PRO A 109 7.20 3.16 -24.00
CA PRO A 109 7.67 4.53 -23.95
C PRO A 109 9.21 4.57 -24.02
N ARG A 110 9.76 5.70 -24.49
CA ARG A 110 11.19 5.97 -24.30
C ARG A 110 11.48 6.04 -22.80
N THR A 111 12.39 5.19 -22.35
CA THR A 111 12.72 5.04 -20.92
C THR A 111 14.15 5.53 -20.66
N VAL A 112 14.32 6.32 -19.61
CA VAL A 112 15.62 6.80 -19.15
C VAL A 112 16.33 5.70 -18.36
N CYS A 113 17.56 5.37 -18.75
CA CYS A 113 18.43 4.49 -17.97
C CYS A 113 19.41 5.35 -17.19
N TYR A 114 19.18 5.53 -15.89
CA TYR A 114 20.07 6.29 -15.02
C TYR A 114 21.14 5.36 -14.46
N LEU A 115 22.40 5.53 -14.89
CA LEU A 115 23.53 4.73 -14.45
C LEU A 115 24.30 5.48 -13.36
N SER A 116 24.41 4.90 -12.18
CA SER A 116 25.22 5.46 -11.08
C SER A 116 25.95 4.34 -10.35
N ALA A 117 27.18 4.60 -9.93
CA ALA A 117 27.90 3.69 -9.04
C ALA A 117 27.26 3.67 -7.65
N GLU A 118 26.78 4.82 -7.17
CA GLU A 118 26.26 4.98 -5.81
C GLU A 118 24.78 5.38 -5.81
N TYR A 119 24.04 4.87 -4.82
CA TYR A 119 22.71 5.32 -4.45
C TYR A 119 22.62 5.40 -2.94
N LEU A 120 22.21 6.54 -2.40
CA LEU A 120 22.01 6.70 -0.96
C LEU A 120 20.52 7.05 -0.77
N PRO A 121 19.62 6.06 -0.73
CA PRO A 121 18.18 6.31 -0.67
C PRO A 121 17.65 6.64 0.73
N GLY A 122 18.42 6.35 1.79
CA GLY A 122 17.90 6.42 3.16
C GLY A 122 17.07 5.20 3.55
N PRO A 123 16.54 5.18 4.78
CA PRO A 123 15.55 4.19 5.22
C PRO A 123 14.29 4.23 4.36
N PHE A 124 13.79 3.06 3.95
CA PHE A 124 12.69 2.95 3.01
C PHE A 124 11.31 2.98 3.66
N LEU A 125 11.16 2.51 4.90
CA LEU A 125 9.87 2.35 5.57
C LEU A 125 9.11 3.67 5.64
N GLY A 126 9.74 4.70 6.21
CA GLY A 126 9.15 6.03 6.34
C GLY A 126 8.87 6.70 4.98
N SER A 127 9.82 6.59 4.05
CA SER A 127 9.67 7.13 2.69
C SER A 127 8.50 6.47 1.95
N ASN A 128 8.40 5.15 1.98
CA ASN A 128 7.32 4.41 1.32
C ASN A 128 5.94 4.70 1.92
N LEU A 129 5.84 4.84 3.25
CA LEU A 129 4.59 5.25 3.91
C LEU A 129 4.12 6.62 3.43
N LEU A 130 5.05 7.56 3.28
CA LEU A 130 4.78 8.89 2.74
C LEU A 130 4.35 8.82 1.27
N SER A 131 5.10 8.13 0.42
CA SER A 131 4.81 8.05 -1.02
C SER A 131 3.52 7.27 -1.34
N LEU A 132 3.12 6.34 -0.48
CA LEU A 132 1.83 5.67 -0.57
C LEU A 132 0.67 6.52 -0.04
N GLY A 133 0.94 7.52 0.80
CA GLY A 133 -0.07 8.35 1.48
C GLY A 133 -0.79 7.64 2.62
N ILE A 134 -0.18 6.61 3.22
CA ILE A 134 -0.84 5.73 4.22
C ILE A 134 -0.25 5.84 5.63
N LYS A 135 0.63 6.82 5.87
CA LYS A 135 1.34 6.97 7.15
C LYS A 135 0.38 7.04 8.35
N GLU A 136 -0.66 7.87 8.25
CA GLU A 136 -1.59 8.07 9.37
C GLU A 136 -2.47 6.85 9.63
N ASN A 137 -3.01 6.24 8.57
CA ASN A 137 -3.79 5.01 8.69
C ASN A 137 -2.94 3.86 9.26
N THR A 138 -1.64 3.82 8.93
CA THR A 138 -0.70 2.86 9.51
C THR A 138 -0.45 3.14 10.99
N ARG A 139 -0.31 4.42 11.37
CA ARG A 139 -0.15 4.81 12.78
C ARG A 139 -1.36 4.38 13.60
N GLU A 140 -2.57 4.66 13.11
CA GLU A 140 -3.82 4.24 13.74
C GLU A 140 -3.89 2.71 13.88
N ALA A 141 -3.59 1.98 12.81
CA ALA A 141 -3.60 0.52 12.78
C ALA A 141 -2.68 -0.10 13.83
N LEU A 142 -1.44 0.40 13.93
CA LEU A 142 -0.43 -0.12 14.86
C LEU A 142 -0.69 0.32 16.30
N ALA A 143 -1.20 1.54 16.52
CA ALA A 143 -1.62 1.99 17.84
C ALA A 143 -2.72 1.08 18.42
N GLY A 144 -3.65 0.60 17.59
CA GLY A 144 -4.65 -0.40 17.98
C GLY A 144 -4.07 -1.76 18.40
N LEU A 145 -2.80 -2.03 18.09
CA LEU A 145 -2.04 -3.22 18.50
C LEU A 145 -1.02 -2.93 19.61
N GLY A 146 -0.97 -1.69 20.12
CA GLY A 146 0.02 -1.26 21.11
C GLY A 146 1.44 -1.09 20.56
N ILE A 147 1.60 -0.94 19.25
CA ILE A 147 2.90 -0.77 18.58
C ILE A 147 3.10 0.71 18.22
N ASP A 148 4.27 1.25 18.55
CA ASP A 148 4.68 2.60 18.12
C ASP A 148 5.31 2.57 16.72
N LEU A 149 4.67 3.24 15.77
CA LEU A 149 5.17 3.36 14.39
C LEU A 149 6.51 4.09 14.33
N ASP A 150 6.74 5.11 15.15
CA ASP A 150 7.97 5.90 15.07
C ASP A 150 9.18 5.10 15.58
N ALA A 151 8.98 4.22 16.57
CA ALA A 151 9.99 3.25 16.99
C ALA A 151 10.38 2.29 15.86
N LEU A 152 9.42 1.80 15.07
CA LEU A 152 9.72 0.92 13.92
C LEU A 152 10.43 1.67 12.78
N ILE A 153 10.08 2.93 12.52
CA ILE A 153 10.78 3.76 11.54
C ILE A 153 12.22 4.03 12.00
N GLY A 154 12.42 4.29 13.30
CA GLY A 154 13.75 4.51 13.87
C GLY A 154 14.62 3.25 13.97
N TYR A 155 14.02 2.06 13.88
CA TYR A 155 14.71 0.78 13.90
C TYR A 155 15.34 0.41 12.54
N GLU A 156 14.83 0.95 11.43
CA GLU A 156 15.36 0.62 10.10
C GLU A 156 16.74 1.24 9.86
N ASP A 157 17.73 0.37 9.64
CA ASP A 157 19.05 0.80 9.21
C ASP A 157 19.05 1.27 7.75
N GLU A 158 19.81 2.33 7.49
CA GLU A 158 20.00 2.82 6.13
C GLU A 158 20.86 1.84 5.31
N PRO A 159 20.46 1.48 4.08
CA PRO A 159 21.29 0.69 3.18
C PRO A 159 22.53 1.46 2.72
N GLY A 160 23.72 0.94 3.03
CA GLY A 160 25.02 1.50 2.62
C GLY A 160 25.35 1.28 1.14
N LEU A 161 24.55 1.83 0.22
CA LEU A 161 24.73 1.72 -1.23
C LEU A 161 25.48 2.92 -1.86
N GLY A 162 26.10 3.75 -1.02
CA GLY A 162 26.87 4.93 -1.41
C GLY A 162 27.48 5.58 -0.18
N ASN A 163 28.32 6.60 -0.38
CA ASN A 163 29.05 7.24 0.72
C ASN A 163 28.80 8.73 0.84
N GLY A 164 28.33 9.39 -0.23
CA GLY A 164 28.27 10.86 -0.26
C GLY A 164 27.16 11.47 -1.10
N GLY A 165 27.37 12.74 -1.46
CA GLY A 165 26.39 13.57 -2.17
C GLY A 165 26.00 13.03 -3.55
N LEU A 166 26.89 12.30 -4.23
CA LEU A 166 26.57 11.66 -5.50
C LEU A 166 25.45 10.63 -5.35
N GLY A 167 25.56 9.75 -4.35
CA GLY A 167 24.54 8.75 -4.06
C GLY A 167 23.20 9.37 -3.65
N ARG A 168 23.23 10.45 -2.85
CA ARG A 168 22.01 11.21 -2.50
C ARG A 168 21.36 11.85 -3.71
N LEU A 169 22.16 12.48 -4.57
CA LEU A 169 21.66 13.09 -5.81
C LEU A 169 20.99 12.04 -6.71
N ALA A 170 21.63 10.89 -6.91
CA ALA A 170 21.06 9.78 -7.67
C ALA A 170 19.73 9.30 -7.08
N ALA A 171 19.63 9.15 -5.76
CA ALA A 171 18.39 8.77 -5.10
C ALA A 171 17.29 9.82 -5.26
N CYS A 172 17.59 11.11 -5.05
CA CYS A 172 16.63 12.21 -5.22
C CYS A 172 16.15 12.32 -6.67
N PHE A 173 17.02 12.07 -7.65
CA PHE A 173 16.61 12.01 -9.06
C PHE A 173 15.65 10.86 -9.32
N MET A 174 15.89 9.67 -8.78
CA MET A 174 14.97 8.54 -8.93
C MET A 174 13.58 8.83 -8.32
N ASP A 175 13.53 9.47 -7.14
CA ASP A 175 12.27 9.87 -6.51
C ASP A 175 11.52 10.95 -7.32
N SER A 176 12.26 11.92 -7.87
CA SER A 176 11.69 12.96 -8.73
C SER A 176 11.13 12.39 -10.04
N LEU A 177 11.86 11.46 -10.68
CA LEU A 177 11.42 10.80 -11.90
C LEU A 177 10.14 9.99 -11.67
N ALA A 178 10.03 9.29 -10.54
CA ALA A 178 8.83 8.58 -10.14
C ALA A 178 7.64 9.56 -9.92
N THR A 179 7.88 10.66 -9.20
CA THR A 179 6.86 11.68 -8.91
C THR A 179 6.34 12.37 -10.18
N LEU A 180 7.23 12.69 -11.12
CA LEU A 180 6.90 13.30 -12.42
C LEU A 180 6.34 12.28 -13.43
N GLN A 181 6.20 11.01 -13.04
CA GLN A 181 5.75 9.91 -13.89
C GLN A 181 6.59 9.74 -15.17
N ILE A 182 7.89 10.04 -15.08
CA ILE A 182 8.83 9.88 -16.19
C ILE A 182 9.32 8.43 -16.19
N PRO A 183 9.15 7.68 -17.31
CA PRO A 183 9.67 6.32 -17.41
C PRO A 183 11.18 6.27 -17.23
N ALA A 184 11.61 5.71 -16.11
CA ALA A 184 13.02 5.62 -15.76
C ALA A 184 13.35 4.35 -14.96
N VAL A 185 14.58 3.85 -15.16
CA VAL A 185 15.16 2.74 -14.41
C VAL A 185 16.55 3.16 -13.94
N GLY A 186 16.78 3.06 -12.64
CA GLY A 186 18.09 3.24 -12.03
C GLY A 186 18.88 1.93 -12.07
N TYR A 187 20.11 1.98 -12.57
CA TYR A 187 21.06 0.89 -12.52
C TYR A 187 22.24 1.27 -11.62
N GLY A 188 22.70 0.30 -10.84
CA GLY A 188 23.84 0.44 -9.94
C GLY A 188 24.36 -0.92 -9.50
N ILE A 189 25.25 -0.91 -8.50
CA ILE A 189 25.88 -2.11 -7.95
C ILE A 189 25.28 -2.37 -6.56
N ARG A 190 24.99 -3.64 -6.26
CA ARG A 190 24.67 -4.07 -4.90
C ARG A 190 25.98 -4.47 -4.21
N TYR A 191 26.55 -3.54 -3.47
CA TYR A 191 27.80 -3.70 -2.71
C TYR A 191 27.71 -4.79 -1.63
#